data_AF-A0A956WYB8-F1
#
_entry.id   AF-A0A956WYB8-F1
#
_cell.length_a   1.000
_cell.length_b   1.000
_cell.length_c   1.000
_cell.angle_alpha   90.00
_cell.angle_beta   90.00
_cell.angle_gamma   90.00
#
_symmetry.space_group_name_H-M   'P 1'
#
loop_
_entity.id
_entity.type
_entity.pdbx_description
1 polymer ?
#
loop_
_entity_poly.entity_id
_entity_poly.type
_entity_poly.pdbx_seq_one_letter_code
_entity_poly.pdbx_strand_id
1 'polypeptide(L)'
;MPPIYQYAGLDNTRTPGFGVEECAARIHHLAYVEERLMFLQAAHIISVPERDVKVLLARLQYEDSQHSDMLRSRLPEMRVSKKKAASVPSSPLAVLFDEAMHAANTVELLASLVLVFKPALLAAYEEYLATTN
;
A
#
# COMPACT_ATOMS: atom_id res chain seq x y z
N MET A 1 5.45 30.77 27.04
CA MET A 1 4.46 30.08 27.89
C MET A 1 4.29 28.67 27.33
N PRO A 2 4.47 27.59 28.10
CA PRO A 2 4.19 26.25 27.62
C PRO A 2 2.67 26.10 27.33
N PRO A 3 2.27 25.29 26.34
CA PRO A 3 0.86 25.10 26.01
C PRO A 3 0.10 24.48 27.20
N ILE A 4 -1.04 25.09 27.53
CA ILE A 4 -1.80 24.87 28.78
C ILE A 4 -2.64 23.56 28.74
N TYR A 5 -2.72 22.90 27.59
CA TYR A 5 -3.46 21.65 27.41
C TYR A 5 -2.61 20.64 26.64
N GLN A 6 -1.77 19.92 27.38
CA GLN A 6 -1.10 18.72 26.89
C GLN A 6 -2.02 17.53 27.20
N TYR A 7 -2.88 17.14 26.26
CA TYR A 7 -3.76 15.99 26.45
C TYR A 7 -2.93 14.71 26.38
N ALA A 8 -2.62 14.10 27.53
CA ALA A 8 -2.00 12.77 27.60
C ALA A 8 -0.75 12.57 26.70
N GLY A 9 0.05 13.62 26.48
CA GLY A 9 1.24 13.55 25.62
C GLY A 9 0.97 13.64 24.11
N LEU A 10 -0.26 13.96 23.69
CA LEU A 10 -0.60 14.24 22.31
C LEU A 10 -0.18 15.68 21.95
N ASP A 11 0.71 15.79 20.99
CA ASP A 11 1.03 17.05 20.32
C ASP A 11 -0.07 17.35 19.26
N ASN A 12 -0.22 18.62 18.84
CA ASN A 12 -1.12 19.03 17.75
C ASN A 12 -2.62 18.66 17.86
N THR A 13 -3.19 18.55 19.06
CA THR A 13 -4.62 18.26 19.32
C THR A 13 -5.66 19.17 18.65
N ARG A 14 -5.24 20.30 18.07
CA ARG A 14 -6.10 21.27 17.37
C ARG A 14 -6.15 21.07 15.86
N THR A 15 -5.23 20.29 15.29
CA THR A 15 -5.22 19.99 13.86
C THR A 15 -6.08 18.76 13.62
N PRO A 16 -7.21 18.86 12.91
CA PRO A 16 -8.00 17.69 12.57
C PRO A 16 -7.20 16.81 11.60
N GLY A 17 -6.82 15.61 12.04
CA GLY A 17 -6.33 14.56 11.15
C GLY A 17 -7.50 13.85 10.45
N PHE A 18 -7.19 12.74 9.77
CA PHE A 18 -8.21 11.91 9.16
C PHE A 18 -9.18 11.33 10.21
N GLY A 19 -10.46 11.27 9.84
CA GLY A 19 -11.43 10.51 10.62
C GLY A 19 -11.15 9.00 10.52
N VAL A 20 -11.61 8.21 11.50
CA VAL A 20 -11.37 6.76 11.54
C VAL A 20 -11.83 6.05 10.25
N GLU A 21 -12.99 6.44 9.71
CA GLU A 21 -13.50 5.88 8.44
C GLU A 21 -12.61 6.21 7.24
N GLU A 22 -12.03 7.42 7.23
CA GLU A 22 -11.10 7.83 6.18
C GLU A 22 -9.76 7.11 6.31
N CYS A 23 -9.25 6.95 7.54
CA CYS A 23 -8.07 6.12 7.80
C CYS A 23 -8.28 4.68 7.34
N ALA A 24 -9.43 4.10 7.68
CA ALA A 24 -9.79 2.75 7.28
C ALA A 24 -9.86 2.60 5.76
N ALA A 25 -10.45 3.56 5.06
CA ALA A 25 -10.50 3.57 3.60
C ALA A 25 -9.10 3.67 2.99
N ARG A 26 -8.23 4.55 3.49
CA ARG A 26 -6.85 4.71 2.99
C ARG A 26 -6.00 3.46 3.25
N ILE A 27 -6.05 2.90 4.46
CA ILE A 27 -5.37 1.64 4.80
C ILE A 27 -5.88 0.50 3.91
N HIS A 28 -7.19 0.44 3.61
CA HIS A 28 -7.74 -0.58 2.71
C HIS A 28 -7.19 -0.45 1.28
N HIS A 29 -7.04 0.78 0.77
CA HIS A 29 -6.38 1.02 -0.52
C HIS A 29 -4.91 0.58 -0.50
N LEU A 30 -4.14 1.00 0.51
CA LEU A 30 -2.72 0.64 0.64
C LEU A 30 -2.52 -0.88 0.74
N ALA A 31 -3.30 -1.55 1.59
CA ALA A 31 -3.29 -2.99 1.75
C ALA A 31 -3.57 -3.72 0.42
N TYR A 32 -4.56 -3.24 -0.34
CA TYR A 32 -4.90 -3.82 -1.63
C TYR A 32 -3.77 -3.63 -2.65
N VAL A 33 -3.18 -2.43 -2.73
CA VAL A 33 -2.08 -2.14 -3.67
C VAL A 33 -0.86 -3.01 -3.37
N GLU A 34 -0.47 -3.15 -2.10
CA GLU A 34 0.65 -4.02 -1.70
C GLU A 34 0.38 -5.49 -2.05
N GLU A 35 -0.83 -6.01 -1.80
CA GLU A 35 -1.18 -7.38 -2.22
C GLU A 35 -1.10 -7.55 -3.73
N ARG A 36 -1.62 -6.59 -4.52
CA ARG A 36 -1.60 -6.71 -5.97
C ARG A 36 -0.19 -6.62 -6.54
N LEU A 37 0.71 -5.84 -5.94
CA LEU A 37 2.12 -5.81 -6.30
C LEU A 37 2.82 -7.13 -5.98
N MET A 38 2.56 -7.71 -4.80
CA MET A 38 3.05 -9.05 -4.45
C MET A 38 2.63 -10.07 -5.53
N PHE A 39 1.37 -10.06 -5.97
CA PHE A 39 0.91 -10.96 -7.04
C PHE A 39 1.56 -10.66 -8.40
N LEU A 40 1.70 -9.38 -8.76
CA LEU A 40 2.37 -8.97 -10.00
C LEU A 40 3.81 -9.49 -10.06
N GLN A 41 4.58 -9.29 -8.99
CA GLN A 41 5.97 -9.75 -8.91
C GLN A 41 6.07 -11.28 -8.94
N ALA A 42 5.18 -11.98 -8.22
CA ALA A 42 5.10 -13.43 -8.21
C ALA A 42 4.76 -14.03 -9.59
N ALA A 43 3.87 -13.37 -10.34
CA ALA A 43 3.48 -13.82 -11.68
C ALA A 43 4.63 -13.72 -12.69
N HIS A 44 5.42 -12.65 -12.61
CA HIS A 44 6.48 -12.35 -13.58
C HIS A 44 7.85 -12.94 -13.22
N ILE A 45 8.08 -13.40 -11.98
CA ILE A 45 9.38 -13.97 -11.58
C ILE A 45 9.81 -15.17 -12.45
N ILE A 46 8.85 -15.94 -12.98
CA ILE A 46 9.10 -17.11 -13.82
C ILE A 46 9.43 -16.70 -15.25
N SER A 47 8.77 -15.66 -15.78
CA SER A 47 8.87 -15.22 -17.18
C SER A 47 10.11 -14.35 -17.47
N VAL A 48 10.60 -13.61 -16.48
CA VAL A 48 11.79 -12.77 -16.60
C VAL A 48 13.05 -13.64 -16.83
N PRO A 49 13.88 -13.38 -17.86
CA PRO A 49 15.11 -14.16 -18.09
C PRO A 49 16.28 -13.73 -17.18
N GLU A 50 16.35 -12.47 -16.74
CA GLU A 50 17.46 -11.93 -15.98
C GLU A 50 17.48 -12.45 -14.53
N ARG A 51 18.55 -13.16 -14.16
CA ARG A 51 18.72 -13.76 -12.83
C ARG A 51 18.59 -12.75 -11.69
N ASP A 52 19.26 -11.62 -11.80
CA ASP A 52 19.30 -10.62 -10.73
C ASP A 52 17.92 -9.96 -10.55
N VAL A 53 17.17 -9.82 -11.64
CA VAL A 53 15.79 -9.32 -11.57
C VAL A 53 14.89 -10.33 -10.86
N LYS A 54 15.08 -11.65 -11.03
CA LYS A 54 14.32 -12.65 -10.25
C LYS A 54 14.56 -12.50 -8.75
N VAL A 55 15.81 -12.30 -8.36
CA VAL A 55 16.18 -12.10 -6.94
C VAL A 55 15.53 -10.82 -6.40
N LEU A 56 15.54 -9.74 -7.19
CA LEU A 56 14.86 -8.50 -6.86
C LEU A 56 13.35 -8.71 -6.69
N LEU A 57 12.69 -9.34 -7.66
CA LEU A 57 11.25 -9.61 -7.62
C LEU A 57 10.86 -10.48 -6.43
N ALA A 58 11.64 -11.50 -6.10
CA ALA A 58 11.40 -12.34 -4.91
C ALA A 58 11.47 -11.51 -3.62
N ARG A 59 12.42 -10.57 -3.52
CA ARG A 59 12.55 -9.69 -2.35
C ARG A 59 11.40 -8.71 -2.24
N LEU A 60 11.03 -8.04 -3.35
CA LEU A 60 9.89 -7.13 -3.38
C LEU A 60 8.58 -7.85 -3.03
N GLN A 61 8.38 -9.06 -3.57
CA GLN A 61 7.22 -9.89 -3.26
C GLN A 61 7.12 -10.19 -1.77
N TYR A 62 8.24 -10.52 -1.13
CA TYR A 62 8.26 -10.75 0.31
C TYR A 62 7.89 -9.48 1.09
N GLU A 63 8.51 -8.34 0.77
CA GLU A 63 8.24 -7.06 1.44
C GLU A 63 6.78 -6.64 1.32
N ASP A 64 6.22 -6.71 0.11
CA ASP A 64 4.83 -6.34 -0.18
C ASP A 64 3.84 -7.29 0.51
N SER A 65 4.20 -8.57 0.66
CA SER A 65 3.41 -9.52 1.45
C SER A 65 3.34 -9.12 2.93
N GLN A 66 4.46 -8.69 3.51
CA GLN A 66 4.51 -8.27 4.91
C GLN A 66 3.72 -6.98 5.11
N HIS A 67 3.86 -6.01 4.21
CA HIS A 67 3.12 -4.76 4.29
C HIS A 67 1.61 -4.97 4.15
N SER A 68 1.19 -5.78 3.16
CA SER A 68 -0.22 -6.14 2.99
C SER A 68 -0.79 -6.78 4.25
N ASP A 69 -0.08 -7.75 4.85
CA ASP A 69 -0.54 -8.41 6.09
C ASP A 69 -0.63 -7.42 7.26
N MET A 70 0.41 -6.62 7.47
CA MET A 70 0.43 -5.58 8.50
C MET A 70 -0.74 -4.60 8.35
N LEU A 71 -0.98 -4.08 7.15
CA LEU A 71 -2.06 -3.13 6.90
C LEU A 71 -3.43 -3.78 7.05
N ARG A 72 -3.61 -5.02 6.59
CA ARG A 72 -4.87 -5.76 6.73
C ARG A 72 -5.21 -6.07 8.17
N SER A 73 -4.22 -6.34 9.01
CA SER A 73 -4.42 -6.58 10.43
C SER A 73 -5.05 -5.38 11.16
N ARG A 74 -4.85 -4.16 10.64
CA ARG A 74 -5.43 -2.91 11.18
C ARG A 74 -6.91 -2.71 10.84
N LEU A 75 -7.37 -3.26 9.71
CA LEU A 75 -8.74 -3.04 9.23
C LEU A 75 -9.81 -3.52 10.25
N PRO A 76 -9.68 -4.72 10.86
CA PRO A 76 -10.57 -5.15 11.95
C PRO A 76 -10.53 -4.23 13.19
N GLU A 77 -9.37 -3.68 13.54
CA GLU A 77 -9.23 -2.74 14.67
C GLU A 77 -10.08 -1.48 14.45
N MET A 78 -10.21 -1.06 13.19
CA MET A 78 -11.04 0.06 12.75
C MET A 78 -12.49 -0.35 12.41
N ARG A 79 -12.94 -1.52 12.86
CA ARG A 79 -14.31 -2.06 12.64
C ARG A 79 -14.67 -2.32 11.18
N VAL A 80 -13.70 -2.47 10.29
CA VAL A 80 -13.95 -2.90 8.91
C VAL A 80 -14.28 -4.40 8.90
N SER A 81 -15.40 -4.78 8.28
CA SER A 81 -15.78 -6.19 8.17
C SER A 81 -14.76 -6.97 7.33
N LYS A 82 -14.53 -8.24 7.67
CA LYS A 82 -13.62 -9.11 6.90
C LYS A 82 -13.97 -9.17 5.40
N LYS A 83 -15.27 -9.18 5.08
CA LYS A 83 -15.75 -9.15 3.68
C LYS A 83 -15.34 -7.87 2.95
N LYS A 84 -15.46 -6.71 3.61
CA LYS A 84 -15.06 -5.43 3.03
C LYS A 84 -13.53 -5.34 2.90
N ALA A 85 -12.78 -5.77 3.91
CA ALA A 85 -11.31 -5.79 3.89
C ALA A 85 -10.74 -6.67 2.77
N ALA A 86 -11.43 -7.76 2.40
CA ALA A 86 -11.05 -8.64 1.29
C ALA A 86 -11.57 -8.18 -0.10
N SER A 87 -12.43 -7.17 -0.15
CA SER A 87 -12.97 -6.65 -1.41
C SER A 87 -12.03 -5.64 -2.07
N VAL A 88 -12.23 -5.42 -3.37
CA VAL A 88 -11.55 -4.35 -4.10
C VAL A 88 -12.01 -2.99 -3.56
N PRO A 89 -11.10 -2.10 -3.12
CA PRO A 89 -11.46 -0.81 -2.54
C PRO A 89 -12.00 0.17 -3.59
N SER A 90 -11.53 0.09 -4.84
CA SER A 90 -12.00 0.93 -5.93
C SER A 90 -11.83 0.25 -7.29
N SER A 91 -12.81 0.44 -8.18
CA SER A 91 -12.79 -0.13 -9.54
C SER A 91 -11.57 0.32 -10.38
N PRO A 92 -11.12 1.59 -10.33
CA PRO A 92 -9.94 2.02 -11.07
C PRO A 92 -8.66 1.28 -10.65
N LEU A 93 -8.49 0.94 -9.37
CA LEU A 93 -7.33 0.16 -8.94
C LEU A 93 -7.38 -1.28 -9.46
N ALA A 94 -8.56 -1.88 -9.53
CA ALA A 94 -8.73 -3.20 -10.14
C ALA A 94 -8.24 -3.18 -11.59
N VAL A 95 -8.77 -2.25 -12.39
CA VAL A 95 -8.40 -2.10 -13.80
C VAL A 95 -6.90 -1.82 -13.96
N LEU A 96 -6.35 -0.91 -13.16
CA LEU A 96 -4.92 -0.58 -13.20
C LEU A 96 -4.03 -1.82 -13.01
N PHE A 97 -4.35 -2.67 -12.03
CA PHE A 97 -3.55 -3.86 -11.76
C PHE A 97 -3.81 -5.01 -12.73
N ASP A 98 -5.01 -5.08 -13.32
CA ASP A 98 -5.30 -6.03 -14.38
C ASP A 98 -4.50 -5.69 -15.65
N GLU A 99 -4.39 -4.41 -16.00
CA GLU A 99 -3.50 -3.95 -17.08
C GLU A 99 -2.03 -4.19 -16.76
N ALA A 100 -1.57 -3.85 -15.54
CA ALA A 100 -0.18 -4.03 -15.13
C ALA A 100 0.27 -5.50 -15.18
N MET A 101 -0.65 -6.45 -14.98
CA MET A 101 -0.36 -7.88 -15.09
C MET A 101 0.12 -8.28 -16.49
N HIS A 102 -0.23 -7.51 -17.52
CA HIS A 102 0.11 -7.77 -18.92
C HIS A 102 1.40 -7.10 -19.38
N ALA A 103 2.28 -6.65 -18.46
CA ALA A 103 3.59 -6.11 -18.81
C ALA A 103 4.34 -7.04 -19.79
N ALA A 104 4.77 -6.51 -20.94
CA ALA A 104 5.22 -7.30 -22.07
C ALA A 104 6.66 -7.83 -21.93
N ASN A 105 7.49 -7.17 -21.12
CA ASN A 105 8.88 -7.53 -20.92
C ASN A 105 9.42 -7.02 -19.58
N THR A 106 10.65 -7.44 -19.23
CA THR A 106 11.32 -7.07 -17.99
C THR A 106 11.44 -5.55 -17.81
N VAL A 107 11.71 -4.79 -18.88
CA VAL A 107 11.88 -3.33 -18.81
C VAL A 107 10.56 -2.66 -18.46
N GLU A 108 9.46 -3.05 -19.12
CA GLU A 108 8.13 -2.52 -18.83
C GLU A 108 7.68 -2.86 -17.41
N LEU A 109 7.90 -4.11 -16.97
CA LEU A 109 7.61 -4.53 -15.60
C LEU A 109 8.38 -3.66 -14.58
N LEU A 110 9.70 -3.54 -14.74
CA LEU A 110 10.53 -2.76 -13.83
C LEU A 110 10.15 -1.29 -13.86
N ALA A 111 9.90 -0.70 -15.04
CA ALA A 111 9.44 0.67 -15.17
C ALA A 111 8.12 0.90 -14.41
N SER A 112 7.17 -0.03 -14.53
CA SER A 112 5.91 0.04 -13.77
C SER A 112 6.15 0.02 -12.26
N LEU A 113 7.05 -0.84 -11.78
CA LEU A 113 7.37 -0.96 -10.36
C LEU A 113 8.08 0.30 -9.83
N VAL A 114 9.16 0.73 -10.48
CA VAL A 114 10.07 1.74 -9.91
C VAL A 114 9.72 3.17 -10.27
N LEU A 115 9.03 3.40 -11.39
CA LEU A 115 8.66 4.75 -11.83
C LEU A 115 7.21 5.11 -11.51
N VAL A 116 6.35 4.11 -11.29
CA VAL A 116 4.92 4.34 -11.05
C VAL A 116 4.50 3.86 -9.67
N PHE A 117 4.51 2.55 -9.43
CA PHE A 117 3.86 1.99 -8.24
C PHE A 117 4.59 2.33 -6.94
N LYS A 118 5.92 2.10 -6.86
CA LYS A 118 6.67 2.35 -5.62
C LYS A 118 6.73 3.84 -5.25
N PRO A 119 6.98 4.78 -6.19
CA PRO A 119 6.90 6.20 -5.87
C PRO A 119 5.49 6.63 -5.41
N ALA A 120 4.43 6.14 -6.07
CA ALA A 120 3.05 6.47 -5.68
C ALA A 120 2.69 5.92 -4.30
N LEU A 121 3.10 4.68 -3.98
CA LEU A 121 2.93 4.10 -2.64
C LEU A 121 3.67 4.90 -1.57
N LEU A 122 4.93 5.27 -1.83
CA LEU A 122 5.73 6.07 -0.90
C LEU A 122 5.04 7.42 -0.62
N ALA A 123 4.61 8.13 -1.66
CA ALA A 123 3.88 9.39 -1.49
C ALA A 123 2.58 9.21 -0.70
N ALA A 124 1.84 8.12 -0.94
CA ALA A 124 0.62 7.83 -0.19
C ALA A 124 0.90 7.49 1.29
N TYR A 125 2.01 6.79 1.58
CA TYR A 125 2.45 6.55 2.95
C TYR A 125 2.85 7.84 3.67
N GLU A 126 3.62 8.71 2.99
CA GLU A 126 4.04 10.00 3.52
C GLU A 126 2.84 10.90 3.80
N GLU A 127 1.86 10.98 2.89
CA GLU A 127 0.62 11.74 3.09
C GLU A 127 -0.18 11.19 4.28
N TYR A 128 -0.31 9.87 4.37
CA TYR A 128 -1.02 9.22 5.47
C TYR A 128 -0.37 9.52 6.83
N LEU A 129 0.95 9.39 6.91
CA LEU A 129 1.72 9.67 8.13
C LEU A 129 1.71 11.16 8.51
N ALA A 130 1.84 12.06 7.53
CA ALA A 130 1.84 13.50 7.79
C ALA A 130 0.48 14.01 8.31
N THR A 131 -0.62 13.33 7.97
CA THR A 131 -1.97 13.75 8.35
C THR A 131 -2.48 13.07 9.62
N THR A 132 -1.89 11.94 10.01
CA THR A 132 -2.34 11.15 11.18
C THR A 132 -1.48 11.38 12.44
N ASN A 133 -0.32 12.06 12.32
CA ASN A 133 0.62 12.35 13.42
C ASN A 133 0.51 13.77 13.98
#